data_AF-A0A3C0HA61-F1
#
_entry.id   AF-A0A3C0HA61-F1
#
_cell.length_a   1.000
_cell.length_b   1.000
_cell.length_c   1.000
_cell.angle_alpha   90.00
_cell.angle_beta   90.00
_cell.angle_gamma   90.00
#
_symmetry.space_group_name_H-M   'P 1'
#
loop_
_entity.id
_entity.type
_entity.pdbx_description
1 polymer ?
#
loop_
_entity_poly.entity_id
_entity_poly.type
_entity_poly.pdbx_seq_one_letter_code
_entity_poly.pdbx_strand_id
1 'polypeptide(L)'
;MEECLDRSFLIEVQLDQYPEQVSYEISDDEGNIVASMSFDGFSNGAYFTDVICLPNDCYTLTVSDSFGDGLCASYSTPQGYIIFKDFVSDVILFDECDFTIATKDFCVGPLSAEVAGIYPSCPEVADGIITVVPSAGEYTYTYNWSNGANTASVDNLLAGDYQVTVSDGLDQLILDYTLINGNSIVFTASNEGLGSLRAAATNGCSMDTISFDPGLIGDTIYLTSEILIDKTVHIEGMTTFSTYISGNEQNIIFQVAAIGVLSIESMRLLDGNAASNGGAIYNQGQVILKDLVLETNTENGIPRAISGEGSVLLKGIVKIK
;
A
#
# COMPACT_ATOMS: atom_id res chain seq x y z
N MET A 1 -43.60 -6.35 -7.85
CA MET A 1 -42.50 -5.37 -7.78
C MET A 1 -41.36 -6.15 -7.19
N GLU A 2 -40.48 -6.61 -8.07
CA GLU A 2 -39.29 -7.37 -7.68
C GLU A 2 -38.41 -6.41 -6.88
N GLU A 3 -37.96 -6.81 -5.69
CA GLU A 3 -37.09 -5.96 -4.88
C GLU A 3 -35.77 -5.77 -5.63
N CYS A 4 -35.36 -4.51 -5.78
CA CYS A 4 -34.07 -4.16 -6.35
C CYS A 4 -32.97 -4.69 -5.40
N LEU A 5 -32.27 -5.75 -5.81
CA LEU A 5 -31.11 -6.26 -5.05
C LEU A 5 -29.82 -5.53 -5.45
N ASP A 6 -29.84 -4.85 -6.60
CA ASP A 6 -28.76 -4.04 -7.11
C ASP A 6 -28.96 -2.55 -6.74
N ARG A 7 -28.03 -1.68 -7.18
CA ARG A 7 -28.10 -0.25 -6.89
C ARG A 7 -29.24 0.41 -7.66
N SER A 8 -30.08 1.16 -6.96
CA SER A 8 -31.22 1.87 -7.55
C SER A 8 -30.90 3.34 -7.81
N PHE A 9 -31.31 3.83 -8.98
CA PHE A 9 -31.22 5.22 -9.39
C PHE A 9 -32.62 5.79 -9.65
N LEU A 10 -32.83 7.06 -9.30
CA LEU A 10 -34.04 7.80 -9.64
C LEU A 10 -33.78 8.62 -10.89
N ILE A 11 -34.67 8.53 -11.87
CA ILE A 11 -34.81 9.55 -12.90
C ILE A 11 -36.08 10.37 -12.64
N GLU A 12 -35.94 11.69 -12.69
CA GLU A 12 -37.04 12.65 -12.56
C GLU A 12 -37.03 13.54 -13.79
N VAL A 13 -38.16 13.59 -14.51
CA VAL A 13 -38.29 14.36 -15.74
C VAL A 13 -39.52 15.24 -15.63
N GLN A 14 -39.30 16.54 -15.62
CA GLN A 14 -40.35 17.51 -15.91
C GLN A 14 -40.28 17.80 -17.40
N LEU A 15 -41.31 17.40 -18.16
CA LEU A 15 -41.35 17.66 -19.59
C LEU A 15 -41.77 19.11 -19.86
N ASP A 16 -41.46 19.58 -21.05
CA ASP A 16 -41.80 20.90 -21.55
C ASP A 16 -43.05 20.82 -22.47
N GLN A 17 -43.24 21.76 -23.41
CA GLN A 17 -44.34 21.71 -24.37
C GLN A 17 -44.21 20.64 -25.47
N TYR A 18 -43.03 20.03 -25.66
CA TYR A 18 -42.73 19.13 -26.79
C TYR A 18 -42.14 17.79 -26.32
N PRO A 19 -42.88 17.02 -25.49
CA PRO A 19 -42.36 15.79 -24.91
C PRO A 19 -41.94 14.75 -25.97
N GLU A 20 -42.55 14.75 -27.15
CA GLU A 20 -42.22 13.82 -28.23
C GLU A 20 -40.78 13.94 -28.76
N GLN A 21 -40.10 15.03 -28.45
CA GLN A 21 -38.73 15.28 -28.91
C GLN A 21 -37.69 14.67 -27.97
N VAL A 22 -38.11 14.28 -26.76
CA VAL A 22 -37.23 13.96 -25.65
C VAL A 22 -37.18 12.46 -25.41
N SER A 23 -35.99 11.96 -25.14
CA SER A 23 -35.76 10.58 -24.71
C SER A 23 -34.54 10.47 -23.82
N TYR A 24 -34.49 9.40 -23.03
CA TYR A 24 -33.26 8.96 -22.39
C TYR A 24 -32.97 7.49 -22.68
N GLU A 25 -31.70 7.15 -22.61
CA GLU A 25 -31.16 5.81 -22.74
C GLU A 25 -30.03 5.63 -21.73
N ILE A 26 -29.96 4.45 -21.11
CA ILE A 26 -28.81 4.00 -20.32
C ILE A 26 -28.29 2.75 -21.00
N SER A 27 -27.03 2.79 -21.44
CA SER A 27 -26.32 1.65 -22.01
C SER A 27 -25.23 1.16 -21.07
N ASP A 28 -24.95 -0.14 -21.05
CA ASP A 28 -23.76 -0.71 -20.39
C ASP A 28 -22.47 -0.47 -21.20
N ASP A 29 -21.31 -0.89 -20.67
CA ASP A 29 -19.98 -0.72 -21.30
C ASP A 29 -19.84 -1.51 -22.62
N GLU A 30 -20.68 -2.53 -22.83
CA GLU A 30 -20.78 -3.28 -24.09
C GLU A 30 -21.68 -2.58 -25.13
N GLY A 31 -22.37 -1.50 -24.74
CA GLY A 31 -23.29 -0.73 -25.55
C GLY A 31 -24.71 -1.30 -25.62
N ASN A 32 -25.07 -2.25 -24.75
CA ASN A 32 -26.43 -2.75 -24.66
C ASN A 32 -27.30 -1.77 -23.88
N ILE A 33 -28.50 -1.49 -24.38
CA ILE A 33 -29.46 -0.63 -23.71
C ILE A 33 -30.11 -1.39 -22.55
N VAL A 34 -29.89 -0.93 -21.32
CA VAL A 34 -30.43 -1.54 -20.10
C VAL A 34 -31.68 -0.81 -19.58
N ALA A 35 -31.83 0.48 -19.90
CA ALA A 35 -33.04 1.25 -19.62
C ALA A 35 -33.23 2.33 -20.68
N SER A 36 -34.46 2.62 -21.08
CA SER A 36 -34.76 3.75 -21.96
C SER A 36 -36.22 4.19 -21.86
N MET A 37 -36.47 5.44 -22.24
CA MET A 37 -37.82 5.98 -22.38
C MET A 37 -37.85 6.98 -23.52
N SER A 38 -38.87 6.87 -24.38
CA SER A 38 -39.30 7.95 -25.27
C SER A 38 -40.56 8.56 -24.68
N PHE A 39 -40.62 9.89 -24.67
CA PHE A 39 -41.78 10.62 -24.15
C PHE A 39 -42.81 10.97 -25.24
N ASP A 40 -42.73 10.34 -26.41
CA ASP A 40 -43.79 10.42 -27.43
C ASP A 40 -45.14 9.95 -26.88
N GLY A 41 -46.17 10.78 -27.10
CA GLY A 41 -47.52 10.56 -26.58
C GLY A 41 -47.77 11.01 -25.14
N PHE A 42 -46.76 11.55 -24.43
CA PHE A 42 -46.98 12.17 -23.12
C PHE A 42 -47.68 13.53 -23.28
N SER A 43 -48.36 13.97 -22.22
CA SER A 43 -48.99 15.30 -22.21
C SER A 43 -47.95 16.39 -22.01
N ASN A 44 -48.16 17.55 -22.62
CA ASN A 44 -47.33 18.74 -22.42
C ASN A 44 -47.19 19.05 -20.92
N GLY A 45 -45.95 19.25 -20.45
CA GLY A 45 -45.69 19.52 -19.05
C GLY A 45 -45.86 18.33 -18.10
N ALA A 46 -45.98 17.10 -18.62
CA ALA A 46 -46.09 15.93 -17.76
C ALA A 46 -44.82 15.74 -16.91
N TYR A 47 -45.03 15.26 -15.70
CA TYR A 47 -43.95 14.85 -14.81
C TYR A 47 -43.85 13.33 -14.84
N PHE A 48 -42.64 12.83 -15.02
CA PHE A 48 -42.31 11.42 -15.06
C PHE A 48 -41.23 11.11 -14.03
N THR A 49 -41.33 9.94 -13.42
CA THR A 49 -40.28 9.41 -12.57
C THR A 49 -40.23 7.90 -12.67
N ASP A 50 -39.03 7.36 -12.61
CA ASP A 50 -38.81 5.91 -12.58
C ASP A 50 -37.61 5.56 -11.70
N VAL A 51 -37.65 4.36 -11.12
CA VAL A 51 -36.56 3.80 -10.34
C VAL A 51 -35.90 2.70 -11.14
N ILE A 52 -34.65 2.93 -11.52
CA ILE A 52 -33.87 2.05 -12.39
C ILE A 52 -32.90 1.24 -11.53
N CYS A 53 -32.95 -0.08 -11.65
CA CYS A 53 -32.03 -1.00 -10.98
C CYS A 53 -30.89 -1.37 -11.92
N LEU A 54 -29.65 -1.05 -11.52
CA LEU A 54 -28.46 -1.30 -12.32
C LEU A 54 -27.51 -2.23 -11.56
N PRO A 55 -27.16 -3.40 -12.13
CA PRO A 55 -26.10 -4.26 -11.62
C PRO A 55 -24.74 -3.56 -11.57
N ASN A 56 -23.73 -4.26 -11.04
CA ASN A 56 -22.36 -3.76 -11.07
C ASN A 56 -21.82 -3.77 -12.51
N ASP A 57 -21.68 -2.59 -13.11
CA ASP A 57 -21.08 -2.35 -14.42
C ASP A 57 -20.79 -0.86 -14.61
N CYS A 58 -20.14 -0.49 -15.71
CA CYS A 58 -20.08 0.89 -16.18
C CYS A 58 -21.20 1.15 -17.19
N TYR A 59 -21.77 2.36 -17.12
CA TYR A 59 -22.91 2.80 -17.89
C TYR A 59 -22.73 4.20 -18.45
N THR A 60 -23.44 4.47 -19.53
CA THR A 60 -23.60 5.81 -20.10
C THR A 60 -25.07 6.17 -20.12
N LEU A 61 -25.47 7.20 -19.37
CA LEU A 61 -26.75 7.88 -19.55
C LEU A 61 -26.62 8.79 -20.77
N THR A 62 -27.53 8.69 -21.72
CA THR A 62 -27.70 9.60 -22.84
C THR A 62 -29.09 10.20 -22.78
N VAL A 63 -29.18 11.53 -22.70
CA VAL A 63 -30.43 12.26 -22.89
C VAL A 63 -30.39 12.96 -24.24
N SER A 64 -31.51 12.96 -24.95
CA SER A 64 -31.61 13.53 -26.28
C SER A 64 -32.86 14.37 -26.42
N ASP A 65 -32.72 15.48 -27.13
CA ASP A 65 -33.78 16.30 -27.66
C ASP A 65 -33.56 16.48 -29.17
N SER A 66 -34.49 15.95 -29.96
CA SER A 66 -34.37 15.91 -31.42
C SER A 66 -34.47 17.29 -32.10
N PHE A 67 -35.05 18.30 -31.44
CA PHE A 67 -35.12 19.66 -31.98
C PHE A 67 -33.89 20.49 -31.59
N GLY A 68 -33.31 20.21 -30.43
CA GLY A 68 -32.05 20.74 -29.94
C GLY A 68 -32.19 22.04 -29.14
N ASP A 69 -33.37 22.33 -28.63
CA ASP A 69 -33.64 23.46 -27.72
C ASP A 69 -33.78 23.04 -26.25
N GLY A 70 -33.71 21.74 -25.98
CA GLY A 70 -33.81 21.17 -24.65
C GLY A 70 -35.19 21.38 -24.03
N LEU A 71 -35.27 21.13 -22.73
CA LEU A 71 -36.51 21.23 -21.95
C LEU A 71 -36.76 22.62 -21.35
N CYS A 72 -35.75 23.49 -21.26
CA CYS A 72 -35.88 24.81 -20.61
C CYS A 72 -35.75 26.02 -21.54
N ALA A 73 -36.04 25.83 -22.83
CA ALA A 73 -36.10 26.93 -23.79
C ALA A 73 -37.02 28.07 -23.30
N SER A 74 -36.57 29.32 -23.43
CA SER A 74 -37.28 30.50 -22.89
C SER A 74 -38.72 30.70 -23.39
N TYR A 75 -39.06 30.08 -24.53
CA TYR A 75 -40.40 30.14 -25.14
C TYR A 75 -41.29 28.95 -24.77
N SER A 76 -40.74 27.89 -24.17
CA SER A 76 -41.49 26.71 -23.75
C SER A 76 -42.12 26.92 -22.35
N THR A 77 -43.41 26.62 -22.21
CA THR A 77 -44.15 26.74 -20.93
C THR A 77 -45.12 25.58 -20.71
N PRO A 78 -44.95 24.75 -19.66
CA PRO A 78 -43.92 24.85 -18.62
C PRO A 78 -42.52 24.56 -19.17
N GLN A 79 -41.51 25.08 -18.46
CA GLN A 79 -40.13 24.62 -18.65
C GLN A 79 -39.95 23.28 -17.94
N GLY A 80 -39.02 22.49 -18.46
CA GLY A 80 -38.68 21.18 -17.98
C GLY A 80 -37.23 21.01 -17.57
N TYR A 81 -36.88 19.79 -17.15
CA TYR A 81 -35.55 19.36 -16.75
C TYR A 81 -35.49 17.82 -16.67
N ILE A 82 -34.27 17.28 -16.66
CA ILE A 82 -34.00 15.88 -16.30
C ILE A 82 -33.00 15.86 -15.15
N ILE A 83 -33.36 15.16 -14.07
CA ILE A 83 -32.45 14.83 -12.96
C ILE A 83 -32.27 13.31 -12.93
N PHE A 84 -31.02 12.86 -12.87
CA PHE A 84 -30.65 11.47 -12.61
C PHE A 84 -29.76 11.41 -11.37
N LYS A 85 -30.15 10.60 -10.39
CA LYS A 85 -29.46 10.55 -9.09
C LYS A 85 -29.53 9.18 -8.45
N ASP A 86 -28.60 8.92 -7.56
CA ASP A 86 -28.66 7.76 -6.68
C ASP A 86 -29.93 7.83 -5.81
N PHE A 87 -30.73 6.76 -5.81
CA PHE A 87 -32.01 6.75 -5.09
C PHE A 87 -31.84 6.76 -3.57
N VAL A 88 -30.72 6.25 -3.04
CA VAL A 88 -30.50 6.06 -1.61
C VAL A 88 -29.73 7.23 -1.00
N SER A 89 -28.63 7.65 -1.63
CA SER A 89 -27.76 8.73 -1.16
C SER A 89 -28.17 10.12 -1.66
N ASP A 90 -29.10 10.20 -2.63
CA ASP A 90 -29.56 11.44 -3.28
C ASP A 90 -28.45 12.18 -4.04
N VAL A 91 -27.35 11.49 -4.35
CA VAL A 91 -26.22 12.04 -5.12
C VAL A 91 -26.64 12.23 -6.56
N ILE A 92 -26.67 13.50 -7.00
CA ILE A 92 -27.03 13.90 -8.36
C ILE A 92 -25.88 13.60 -9.30
N LEU A 93 -26.15 12.78 -10.32
CA LEU A 93 -25.22 12.44 -11.40
C LEU A 93 -25.44 13.28 -12.64
N PHE A 94 -26.68 13.71 -12.88
CA PHE A 94 -27.09 14.53 -14.00
C PHE A 94 -28.22 15.47 -13.57
N ASP A 95 -28.12 16.75 -13.92
CA ASP A 95 -29.15 17.78 -13.71
C ASP A 95 -28.98 18.82 -14.81
N GLU A 96 -29.67 18.59 -15.93
CA GLU A 96 -29.63 19.48 -17.07
C GLU A 96 -31.01 19.68 -17.68
N CYS A 97 -31.16 20.81 -18.38
CA CYS A 97 -32.38 21.15 -19.10
C CYS A 97 -32.13 21.72 -20.50
N ASP A 98 -30.89 22.09 -20.84
CA ASP A 98 -30.50 22.65 -22.14
C ASP A 98 -29.56 21.66 -22.83
N PHE A 99 -30.09 20.86 -23.75
CA PHE A 99 -29.34 19.82 -24.44
C PHE A 99 -29.94 19.55 -25.82
N THR A 100 -29.10 19.18 -26.79
CA THR A 100 -29.54 18.42 -27.96
C THR A 100 -29.25 16.94 -27.74
N ILE A 101 -28.02 16.63 -27.31
CA ILE A 101 -27.61 15.35 -26.77
C ILE A 101 -26.68 15.67 -25.61
N ALA A 102 -26.91 15.08 -24.45
CA ALA A 102 -25.98 15.13 -23.32
C ALA A 102 -25.75 13.71 -22.80
N THR A 103 -24.50 13.42 -22.41
CA THR A 103 -24.10 12.10 -21.92
C THR A 103 -23.46 12.21 -20.55
N LYS A 104 -23.67 11.18 -19.73
CA LYS A 104 -23.04 11.05 -18.43
C LYS A 104 -22.60 9.61 -18.20
N ASP A 105 -21.29 9.42 -18.13
CA ASP A 105 -20.69 8.15 -17.74
C ASP A 105 -20.69 8.00 -16.22
N PHE A 106 -21.00 6.80 -15.76
CA PHE A 106 -20.98 6.39 -14.36
C PHE A 106 -20.82 4.87 -14.25
N CYS A 107 -20.12 4.40 -13.23
CA CYS A 107 -20.04 3.00 -12.86
C CYS A 107 -20.78 2.71 -11.56
N VAL A 108 -21.37 1.51 -11.52
CA VAL A 108 -22.04 0.91 -10.37
C VAL A 108 -21.18 -0.25 -9.91
N GLY A 109 -20.96 -0.34 -8.61
CA GLY A 109 -20.22 -1.42 -8.00
C GLY A 109 -19.30 -0.91 -6.93
N PRO A 110 -18.71 -1.81 -6.11
CA PRO A 110 -17.86 -1.38 -5.03
C PRO A 110 -16.67 -0.61 -5.59
N LEU A 111 -16.45 0.60 -5.06
CA LEU A 111 -15.21 1.34 -5.27
C LEU A 111 -14.03 0.43 -4.89
N SER A 112 -13.08 0.28 -5.82
CA SER A 112 -11.85 -0.46 -5.59
C SER A 112 -10.66 0.45 -5.84
N ALA A 113 -9.53 0.17 -5.20
CA ALA A 113 -8.30 0.92 -5.41
C ALA A 113 -7.10 0.05 -5.05
N GLU A 114 -5.99 0.30 -5.75
CA GLU A 114 -4.69 -0.23 -5.40
C GLU A 114 -3.95 0.74 -4.50
N VAL A 115 -3.18 0.20 -3.55
CA VAL A 115 -2.29 0.96 -2.68
C VAL A 115 -0.86 0.51 -2.89
N ALA A 116 0.04 1.47 -3.06
CA ALA A 116 1.48 1.25 -3.15
C ALA A 116 2.22 2.18 -2.19
N GLY A 117 3.30 1.67 -1.59
CA GLY A 117 4.15 2.44 -0.69
C GLY A 117 5.60 2.46 -1.16
N ILE A 118 6.27 3.59 -0.93
CA ILE A 118 7.73 3.69 -0.91
C ILE A 118 8.11 3.79 0.57
N TYR A 119 8.87 2.81 1.04
CA TYR A 119 9.25 2.75 2.45
C TYR A 119 10.17 3.92 2.84
N PRO A 120 10.05 4.44 4.06
CA PRO A 120 11.02 5.38 4.60
C PRO A 120 12.41 4.75 4.60
N SER A 121 13.42 5.59 4.37
CA SER A 121 14.82 5.17 4.35
C SER A 121 15.28 4.70 5.72
N CYS A 122 14.74 5.28 6.80
CA CYS A 122 15.02 4.91 8.18
C CYS A 122 13.76 5.03 9.07
N PRO A 123 13.70 4.33 10.23
CA PRO A 123 12.60 4.41 11.19
C PRO A 123 12.24 5.80 11.72
N GLU A 124 13.20 6.71 11.80
CA GLU A 124 13.01 8.08 12.31
C GLU A 124 13.09 9.15 11.22
N VAL A 125 13.16 8.73 9.95
CA VAL A 125 13.20 9.64 8.80
C VAL A 125 11.85 9.59 8.11
N ALA A 126 11.20 10.73 8.02
CA ALA A 126 9.90 10.86 7.40
C ALA A 126 10.08 11.14 5.90
N ASP A 127 10.47 10.13 5.12
CA ASP A 127 10.64 10.21 3.66
C ASP A 127 9.90 9.09 2.91
N GLY A 128 9.05 8.34 3.62
CA GLY A 128 8.14 7.38 3.00
C GLY A 128 6.98 8.05 2.25
N ILE A 129 6.39 7.29 1.33
CA ILE A 129 5.27 7.74 0.49
C ILE A 129 4.22 6.62 0.43
N ILE A 130 2.94 6.96 0.53
CA ILE A 130 1.84 6.06 0.18
C ILE A 130 1.04 6.70 -0.96
N THR A 131 0.73 5.92 -1.98
CA THR A 131 -0.12 6.33 -3.11
C THR A 131 -1.28 5.37 -3.26
N VAL A 132 -2.48 5.93 -3.43
CA VAL A 132 -3.72 5.22 -3.71
C VAL A 132 -4.12 5.49 -5.16
N VAL A 133 -4.43 4.43 -5.90
CA VAL A 133 -4.87 4.50 -7.29
C VAL A 133 -6.25 3.83 -7.37
N PRO A 134 -7.35 4.60 -7.39
CA PRO A 134 -8.68 4.06 -7.63
C PRO A 134 -8.75 3.30 -8.96
N SER A 135 -9.54 2.23 -9.01
CA SER A 135 -9.89 1.57 -10.28
C SER A 135 -10.65 2.55 -11.18
N ALA A 136 -10.57 2.32 -12.49
CA ALA A 136 -11.07 3.24 -13.51
C ALA A 136 -12.50 3.76 -13.28
N GLY A 137 -12.71 5.00 -13.72
CA GLY A 137 -13.96 5.77 -13.65
C GLY A 137 -13.60 7.25 -13.67
N GLU A 138 -14.29 8.07 -14.49
CA GLU A 138 -14.08 9.52 -14.55
C GLU A 138 -14.76 10.25 -13.37
N TYR A 139 -14.39 9.86 -12.16
CA TYR A 139 -14.91 10.46 -10.93
C TYR A 139 -13.92 11.47 -10.34
N THR A 140 -14.48 12.46 -9.63
CA THR A 140 -13.69 13.28 -8.71
C THR A 140 -13.56 12.53 -7.40
N TYR A 141 -12.42 11.87 -7.19
CA TYR A 141 -12.15 11.17 -5.95
C TYR A 141 -11.79 12.12 -4.81
N THR A 142 -12.29 11.83 -3.62
CA THR A 142 -11.89 12.48 -2.38
C THR A 142 -11.18 11.48 -1.47
N TYR A 143 -10.20 11.98 -0.71
CA TYR A 143 -9.37 11.18 0.17
C TYR A 143 -9.43 11.78 1.57
N ASN A 144 -9.50 10.92 2.59
CA ASN A 144 -9.37 11.31 3.98
C ASN A 144 -8.46 10.33 4.70
N TRP A 145 -7.22 10.75 4.95
CA TRP A 145 -6.21 9.94 5.61
C TRP A 145 -6.28 10.07 7.13
N SER A 146 -5.85 9.03 7.85
CA SER A 146 -5.75 9.02 9.32
C SER A 146 -4.83 10.11 9.87
N ASN A 147 -3.88 10.60 9.07
CA ASN A 147 -2.98 11.71 9.40
C ASN A 147 -3.53 13.09 8.97
N GLY A 148 -4.76 13.16 8.43
CA GLY A 148 -5.41 14.39 8.01
C GLY A 148 -5.09 14.86 6.58
N ALA A 149 -4.28 14.12 5.82
CA ALA A 149 -4.07 14.40 4.40
C ALA A 149 -5.33 14.11 3.58
N ASN A 150 -5.43 14.71 2.38
CA ASN A 150 -6.60 14.62 1.51
C ASN A 150 -6.26 14.46 0.02
N THR A 151 -5.05 14.00 -0.29
CA THR A 151 -4.54 13.76 -1.64
C THR A 151 -4.41 12.26 -1.93
N ALA A 152 -4.39 11.88 -3.21
CA ALA A 152 -4.19 10.48 -3.62
C ALA A 152 -2.82 9.92 -3.20
N SER A 153 -1.81 10.79 -3.10
CA SER A 153 -0.47 10.46 -2.65
C SER A 153 -0.11 11.33 -1.44
N VAL A 154 0.50 10.72 -0.43
CA VAL A 154 0.96 11.37 0.79
C VAL A 154 2.42 11.02 0.99
N ASP A 155 3.27 12.03 1.11
CA ASP A 155 4.70 11.90 1.35
C ASP A 155 5.08 12.35 2.77
N ASN A 156 6.37 12.36 3.07
CA ASN A 156 6.92 12.71 4.37
C ASN A 156 6.35 11.83 5.51
N LEU A 157 6.25 10.52 5.25
CA LEU A 157 5.67 9.56 6.18
C LEU A 157 6.77 8.79 6.92
N LEU A 158 6.54 8.57 8.21
CA LEU A 158 7.26 7.57 9.00
C LEU A 158 6.63 6.19 8.80
N ALA A 159 7.36 5.13 9.14
CA ALA A 159 6.74 3.81 9.23
C ALA A 159 5.62 3.82 10.28
N GLY A 160 4.52 3.12 9.99
CA GLY A 160 3.33 3.10 10.82
C GLY A 160 2.09 2.63 10.05
N ASP A 161 0.98 2.56 10.76
CA ASP A 161 -0.32 2.22 10.19
C ASP A 161 -1.04 3.47 9.70
N TYR A 162 -1.43 3.45 8.44
CA TYR A 162 -2.19 4.50 7.79
C TYR A 162 -3.52 3.94 7.33
N GLN A 163 -4.57 4.72 7.52
CA GLN A 163 -5.89 4.43 6.97
C GLN A 163 -6.27 5.55 6.03
N VAL A 164 -6.89 5.22 4.90
CA VAL A 164 -7.49 6.18 3.99
C VAL A 164 -8.91 5.78 3.68
N THR A 165 -9.82 6.75 3.79
CA THR A 165 -11.16 6.64 3.21
C THR A 165 -11.15 7.33 1.85
N VAL A 166 -11.38 6.56 0.80
CA VAL A 166 -11.53 7.02 -0.59
C VAL A 166 -13.01 7.07 -0.90
N SER A 167 -13.47 8.12 -1.57
CA SER A 167 -14.86 8.26 -2.01
C SER A 167 -14.91 8.83 -3.42
N ASP A 168 -15.67 8.19 -4.30
CA ASP A 168 -16.00 8.71 -5.64
C ASP A 168 -17.29 9.56 -5.66
N GLY A 169 -17.96 9.64 -4.51
CA GLY A 169 -19.21 10.36 -4.30
C GLY A 169 -20.42 9.44 -4.21
N LEU A 170 -20.35 8.27 -4.84
CA LEU A 170 -21.37 7.22 -4.80
C LEU A 170 -21.06 6.17 -3.73
N ASP A 171 -19.80 5.76 -3.63
CA ASP A 171 -19.29 4.74 -2.73
C ASP A 171 -18.11 5.24 -1.91
N GLN A 172 -17.86 4.51 -0.81
CA GLN A 172 -16.68 4.71 0.02
C GLN A 172 -15.89 3.41 0.17
N LEU A 173 -14.57 3.53 0.12
CA LEU A 173 -13.63 2.45 0.33
C LEU A 173 -12.66 2.85 1.45
N ILE A 174 -12.60 2.04 2.49
CA ILE A 174 -11.60 2.18 3.56
C ILE A 174 -10.45 1.21 3.26
N LEU A 175 -9.23 1.74 3.20
CA LEU A 175 -8.01 0.97 3.02
C LEU A 175 -7.10 1.19 4.22
N ASP A 176 -6.64 0.08 4.80
CA ASP A 176 -5.59 0.08 5.80
C ASP A 176 -4.26 -0.31 5.12
N TYR A 177 -3.19 0.41 5.46
CA TYR A 177 -1.85 0.15 4.96
C TYR A 177 -0.80 0.35 6.05
N THR A 178 -0.03 -0.70 6.33
CA THR A 178 1.13 -0.62 7.21
C THR A 178 2.35 -0.27 6.38
N LEU A 179 2.79 0.99 6.47
CA LEU A 179 4.07 1.41 5.92
C LEU A 179 5.17 0.89 6.85
N ILE A 180 5.97 -0.06 6.37
CA ILE A 180 7.12 -0.56 7.12
C ILE A 180 8.38 0.21 6.74
N ASN A 181 9.44 0.09 7.54
CA ASN A 181 10.75 0.57 7.14
C ASN A 181 11.33 -0.31 6.03
N GLY A 182 12.22 0.25 5.23
CA GLY A 182 12.97 -0.54 4.27
C GLY A 182 13.75 -1.65 4.96
N ASN A 183 13.59 -2.89 4.50
CA ASN A 183 14.47 -3.99 4.91
C ASN A 183 15.75 -3.95 4.06
N SER A 184 16.91 -4.04 4.72
CA SER A 184 18.18 -4.21 4.02
C SER A 184 18.35 -5.68 3.65
N ILE A 185 18.55 -5.99 2.37
CA ILE A 185 18.78 -7.37 1.91
C ILE A 185 20.26 -7.55 1.57
N VAL A 186 20.90 -8.53 2.20
CA VAL A 186 22.24 -9.01 1.84
C VAL A 186 22.10 -10.01 0.69
N PHE A 187 22.66 -9.69 -0.46
CA PHE A 187 22.57 -10.53 -1.67
C PHE A 187 23.93 -10.95 -2.24
N THR A 188 25.02 -10.65 -1.53
CA THR A 188 26.37 -11.13 -1.88
C THR A 188 27.11 -11.62 -0.63
N ALA A 189 27.91 -12.68 -0.80
CA ALA A 189 28.81 -13.19 0.23
C ALA A 189 30.14 -12.40 0.32
N SER A 190 30.29 -11.33 -0.45
CA SER A 190 31.47 -10.46 -0.41
C SER A 190 31.59 -9.76 0.94
N ASN A 191 32.83 -9.60 1.42
CA ASN A 191 33.12 -8.91 2.69
C ASN A 191 32.62 -7.45 2.73
N GLU A 192 32.60 -6.78 1.57
CA GLU A 192 32.29 -5.36 1.44
C GLU A 192 31.63 -5.05 0.08
N GLY A 193 31.23 -3.78 -0.10
CA GLY A 193 30.53 -3.32 -1.30
C GLY A 193 29.01 -3.43 -1.19
N LEU A 194 28.32 -2.94 -2.23
CA LEU A 194 26.85 -2.94 -2.28
C LEU A 194 26.30 -4.36 -2.12
N GLY A 195 25.29 -4.51 -1.26
CA GLY A 195 24.64 -5.79 -0.99
C GLY A 195 25.37 -6.72 -0.02
N SER A 196 26.54 -6.31 0.51
CA SER A 196 27.24 -7.06 1.56
C SER A 196 26.61 -6.86 2.94
N LEU A 197 26.78 -7.84 3.82
CA LEU A 197 26.38 -7.72 5.23
C LEU A 197 27.02 -6.52 5.92
N ARG A 198 28.31 -6.27 5.63
CA ARG A 198 29.03 -5.12 6.18
C ARG A 198 28.36 -3.81 5.79
N ALA A 199 28.08 -3.62 4.49
CA ALA A 199 27.42 -2.40 4.02
C ALA A 199 26.04 -2.22 4.66
N ALA A 200 25.24 -3.28 4.77
CA ALA A 200 23.93 -3.23 5.42
C ALA A 200 24.06 -2.86 6.92
N ALA A 201 24.97 -3.49 7.65
CA ALA A 201 25.15 -3.27 9.08
C ALA A 201 25.76 -1.89 9.41
N THR A 202 26.71 -1.39 8.62
CA THR A 202 27.40 -0.12 8.92
C THR A 202 26.73 1.09 8.30
N ASN A 203 26.23 0.97 7.07
CA ASN A 203 25.67 2.10 6.32
C ASN A 203 24.14 2.17 6.39
N GLY A 204 23.45 1.09 6.81
CA GLY A 204 22.00 1.09 7.02
C GLY A 204 21.56 2.03 8.16
N CYS A 205 20.27 2.13 8.41
CA CYS A 205 19.76 2.97 9.49
C CYS A 205 19.79 2.24 10.84
N SER A 206 19.64 2.98 11.93
CA SER A 206 19.41 2.38 13.26
C SER A 206 18.02 1.75 13.28
N MET A 207 17.91 0.55 13.87
CA MET A 207 16.72 -0.31 13.92
C MET A 207 16.25 -0.88 12.57
N ASP A 208 17.08 -0.84 11.52
CA ASP A 208 16.83 -1.62 10.30
C ASP A 208 16.90 -3.11 10.59
N THR A 209 15.99 -3.86 9.96
CA THR A 209 16.09 -5.31 9.83
C THR A 209 16.90 -5.66 8.58
N ILE A 210 17.99 -6.39 8.79
CA ILE A 210 18.84 -6.94 7.75
C ILE A 210 18.48 -8.40 7.55
N SER A 211 18.07 -8.76 6.35
CA SER A 211 17.80 -10.14 5.94
C SER A 211 18.73 -10.59 4.82
N PHE A 212 18.66 -11.85 4.40
CA PHE A 212 19.52 -12.42 3.36
C PHE A 212 18.70 -12.94 2.19
N ASP A 213 19.21 -12.71 0.98
CA ASP A 213 18.69 -13.30 -0.25
C ASP A 213 18.83 -14.84 -0.19
N PRO A 214 17.77 -15.61 -0.51
CA PRO A 214 17.83 -17.09 -0.53
C PRO A 214 18.91 -17.69 -1.44
N GLY A 215 19.42 -16.93 -2.43
CA GLY A 215 20.55 -17.32 -3.26
C GLY A 215 21.85 -17.53 -2.48
N LEU A 216 21.96 -17.01 -1.25
CA LEU A 216 23.12 -17.19 -0.37
C LEU A 216 23.02 -18.42 0.55
N ILE A 217 21.99 -19.26 0.41
CA ILE A 217 21.84 -20.46 1.24
C ILE A 217 23.07 -21.36 1.08
N GLY A 218 23.79 -21.59 2.19
CA GLY A 218 25.00 -22.42 2.20
C GLY A 218 26.29 -21.67 1.89
N ASP A 219 26.21 -20.45 1.37
CA ASP A 219 27.39 -19.60 1.18
C ASP A 219 27.89 -19.07 2.53
N THR A 220 29.21 -18.86 2.61
CA THR A 220 29.86 -18.29 3.79
C THR A 220 30.36 -16.89 3.49
N ILE A 221 29.95 -15.94 4.33
CA ILE A 221 30.46 -14.56 4.31
C ILE A 221 31.76 -14.53 5.12
N TYR A 222 32.89 -14.47 4.43
CA TYR A 222 34.21 -14.38 5.07
C TYR A 222 34.57 -12.92 5.33
N LEU A 223 34.78 -12.59 6.60
CA LEU A 223 35.16 -11.26 7.03
C LEU A 223 36.68 -11.09 7.04
N THR A 224 37.14 -9.94 6.55
CA THR A 224 38.56 -9.54 6.61
C THR A 224 38.86 -8.58 7.76
N SER A 225 37.82 -8.15 8.48
CA SER A 225 37.86 -7.34 9.70
C SER A 225 36.51 -7.45 10.42
N GLU A 226 36.44 -7.01 11.68
CA GLU A 226 35.18 -6.96 12.42
C GLU A 226 34.15 -6.00 11.80
N ILE A 227 32.87 -6.30 12.00
CA ILE A 227 31.76 -5.38 11.72
C ILE A 227 31.46 -4.61 13.01
N LEU A 228 31.68 -3.29 12.98
CA LEU A 228 31.34 -2.40 14.09
C LEU A 228 29.83 -2.14 14.12
N ILE A 229 29.22 -2.35 15.28
CA ILE A 229 27.84 -2.02 15.60
C ILE A 229 27.83 -0.89 16.63
N ASP A 230 27.55 0.32 16.18
CA ASP A 230 27.49 1.56 16.97
C ASP A 230 26.08 2.17 17.03
N LYS A 231 25.09 1.41 16.55
CA LYS A 231 23.66 1.73 16.53
C LYS A 231 22.83 0.48 16.84
N THR A 232 21.51 0.59 16.78
CA THR A 232 20.66 -0.60 16.88
C THR A 232 20.61 -1.29 15.51
N VAL A 233 20.89 -2.58 15.45
CA VAL A 233 20.83 -3.37 14.22
C VAL A 233 20.15 -4.70 14.53
N HIS A 234 19.16 -5.06 13.72
CA HIS A 234 18.57 -6.39 13.75
C HIS A 234 19.01 -7.18 12.51
N ILE A 235 19.52 -8.39 12.69
CA ILE A 235 19.97 -9.26 11.58
C ILE A 235 19.25 -10.60 11.69
N GLU A 236 18.40 -10.87 10.71
CA GLU A 236 17.62 -12.09 10.60
C GLU A 236 18.27 -13.03 9.58
N GLY A 237 18.86 -14.11 10.08
CA GLY A 237 19.36 -15.20 9.26
C GLY A 237 18.23 -16.03 8.65
N MET A 238 18.59 -16.84 7.65
CA MET A 238 17.64 -17.74 6.99
C MET A 238 17.33 -18.96 7.86
N THR A 239 16.15 -19.54 7.65
CA THR A 239 15.71 -20.73 8.39
C THR A 239 16.75 -21.87 8.32
N THR A 240 16.74 -22.76 9.32
CA THR A 240 17.65 -23.92 9.46
C THR A 240 19.14 -23.61 9.70
N PHE A 241 19.47 -22.39 10.13
CA PHE A 241 20.85 -21.94 10.36
C PHE A 241 21.71 -22.07 9.09
N SER A 242 21.15 -21.63 7.96
CA SER A 242 21.75 -21.70 6.62
C SER A 242 22.49 -20.43 6.20
N THR A 243 22.50 -19.41 7.06
CA THR A 243 23.35 -18.22 6.96
C THR A 243 24.65 -18.44 7.75
N TYR A 244 25.79 -18.32 7.07
CA TYR A 244 27.12 -18.54 7.64
C TYR A 244 27.95 -17.26 7.57
N ILE A 245 28.41 -16.78 8.73
CA ILE A 245 29.31 -15.62 8.83
C ILE A 245 30.59 -16.08 9.53
N SER A 246 31.73 -15.92 8.86
CA SER A 246 33.02 -16.38 9.33
C SER A 246 33.97 -15.22 9.64
N GLY A 247 34.60 -15.26 10.81
CA GLY A 247 35.72 -14.38 11.14
C GLY A 247 37.04 -14.76 10.44
N ASN A 248 37.01 -15.82 9.62
CA ASN A 248 38.11 -16.30 8.78
C ASN A 248 39.40 -16.58 9.58
N GLU A 249 39.24 -17.15 10.79
CA GLU A 249 40.30 -17.51 11.74
C GLU A 249 41.20 -16.35 12.23
N GLN A 250 40.87 -15.11 11.86
CA GLN A 250 41.75 -13.95 12.09
C GLN A 250 41.03 -12.75 12.66
N ASN A 251 39.70 -12.72 12.60
CA ASN A 251 38.91 -11.56 12.97
C ASN A 251 37.82 -11.91 13.99
N ILE A 252 37.49 -10.90 14.80
CA ILE A 252 36.20 -10.85 15.49
C ILE A 252 35.12 -10.66 14.42
N ILE A 253 33.95 -11.27 14.57
CA ILE A 253 32.86 -11.09 13.61
C ILE A 253 32.15 -9.76 13.86
N PHE A 254 31.66 -9.55 15.09
CA PHE A 254 30.97 -8.32 15.48
C PHE A 254 31.66 -7.64 16.67
N GLN A 255 31.92 -6.35 16.55
CA GLN A 255 32.25 -5.49 17.68
C GLN A 255 31.04 -4.61 17.98
N VAL A 256 30.47 -4.74 19.18
CA VAL A 256 29.33 -3.94 19.62
C VAL A 256 29.83 -2.84 20.56
N ALA A 257 29.72 -1.59 20.14
CA ALA A 257 30.11 -0.42 20.92
C ALA A 257 29.15 -0.21 22.12
N ALA A 258 29.52 0.65 23.06
CA ALA A 258 28.74 0.90 24.27
C ALA A 258 27.28 1.35 24.03
N ILE A 259 27.04 2.08 22.93
CA ILE A 259 25.69 2.51 22.50
C ILE A 259 25.04 1.54 21.50
N GLY A 260 25.79 0.54 21.03
CA GLY A 260 25.32 -0.42 20.04
C GLY A 260 24.37 -1.45 20.64
N VAL A 261 23.35 -1.81 19.86
CA VAL A 261 22.43 -2.90 20.17
C VAL A 261 22.41 -3.86 18.99
N LEU A 262 22.97 -5.05 19.16
CA LEU A 262 22.96 -6.08 18.14
C LEU A 262 21.93 -7.15 18.48
N SER A 263 20.90 -7.29 17.65
CA SER A 263 19.95 -8.40 17.73
C SER A 263 20.14 -9.32 16.54
N ILE A 264 20.63 -10.54 16.75
CA ILE A 264 20.85 -11.51 15.67
C ILE A 264 20.08 -12.81 15.89
N GLU A 265 19.54 -13.36 14.81
CA GLU A 265 18.82 -14.63 14.86
C GLU A 265 19.02 -15.57 13.69
N SER A 266 18.78 -16.86 13.91
CA SER A 266 18.73 -17.91 12.87
C SER A 266 19.98 -18.05 11.99
N MET A 267 21.18 -17.93 12.57
CA MET A 267 22.43 -17.98 11.81
C MET A 267 23.56 -18.72 12.53
N ARG A 268 24.67 -18.94 11.81
CA ARG A 268 25.92 -19.46 12.35
C ARG A 268 27.02 -18.43 12.31
N LEU A 269 27.68 -18.22 13.44
CA LEU A 269 28.92 -17.46 13.53
C LEU A 269 30.06 -18.44 13.76
N LEU A 270 31.02 -18.48 12.83
CA LEU A 270 32.09 -19.47 12.81
C LEU A 270 33.48 -18.86 12.68
N ASP A 271 34.48 -19.62 13.12
CA ASP A 271 35.91 -19.34 12.90
C ASP A 271 36.35 -17.92 13.29
N GLY A 272 35.66 -17.28 14.22
CA GLY A 272 36.08 -16.00 14.78
C GLY A 272 37.28 -16.19 15.68
N ASN A 273 38.35 -15.41 15.49
CA ASN A 273 39.54 -15.51 16.32
C ASN A 273 40.28 -14.18 16.42
N ALA A 274 40.72 -13.82 17.63
CA ALA A 274 41.57 -12.67 17.86
C ALA A 274 42.52 -12.91 19.04
N ALA A 275 43.57 -12.09 19.13
CA ALA A 275 44.54 -12.16 20.24
C ALA A 275 43.92 -11.78 21.60
N SER A 276 42.86 -10.97 21.57
CA SER A 276 42.08 -10.52 22.73
C SER A 276 40.67 -10.16 22.27
N ASN A 277 39.72 -10.11 23.19
CA ASN A 277 38.33 -9.67 22.97
C ASN A 277 37.42 -10.72 22.31
N GLY A 278 37.71 -12.00 22.46
CA GLY A 278 36.87 -13.10 21.96
C GLY A 278 37.00 -13.36 20.46
N GLY A 279 36.22 -14.34 19.98
CA GLY A 279 36.22 -14.78 18.58
C GLY A 279 35.01 -14.31 17.77
N ALA A 280 33.78 -14.51 18.25
CA ALA A 280 32.59 -14.14 17.49
C ALA A 280 32.15 -12.70 17.76
N ILE A 281 31.94 -12.36 19.04
CA ILE A 281 31.35 -11.07 19.43
C ILE A 281 32.15 -10.44 20.57
N TYR A 282 32.67 -9.24 20.33
CA TYR A 282 33.17 -8.37 21.39
C TYR A 282 32.09 -7.36 21.78
N ASN A 283 31.54 -7.49 22.99
CA ASN A 283 30.35 -6.75 23.41
C ASN A 283 30.67 -5.70 24.50
N GLN A 284 30.51 -4.42 24.17
CA GLN A 284 30.50 -3.32 25.13
C GLN A 284 29.10 -2.71 25.36
N GLY A 285 28.11 -3.08 24.55
CA GLY A 285 26.75 -2.54 24.58
C GLY A 285 25.72 -3.60 24.95
N GLN A 286 24.73 -3.82 24.08
CA GLN A 286 23.71 -4.84 24.26
C GLN A 286 23.68 -5.83 23.09
N VAL A 287 23.63 -7.12 23.41
CA VAL A 287 23.53 -8.20 22.44
C VAL A 287 22.32 -9.07 22.76
N ILE A 288 21.47 -9.32 21.78
CA ILE A 288 20.33 -10.23 21.84
C ILE A 288 20.59 -11.36 20.83
N LEU A 289 20.69 -12.58 21.34
CA LEU A 289 20.96 -13.77 20.52
C LEU A 289 19.74 -14.67 20.54
N LYS A 290 19.22 -15.03 19.37
CA LYS A 290 18.10 -15.97 19.25
C LYS A 290 18.40 -17.04 18.23
N ASP A 291 18.25 -18.31 18.61
CA ASP A 291 18.39 -19.42 17.66
C ASP A 291 19.70 -19.32 16.86
N LEU A 292 20.84 -19.45 17.53
CA LEU A 292 22.17 -19.34 16.95
C LEU A 292 23.04 -20.59 17.15
N VAL A 293 24.01 -20.75 16.25
CA VAL A 293 25.16 -21.64 16.46
C VAL A 293 26.44 -20.81 16.42
N LEU A 294 27.17 -20.81 17.52
CA LEU A 294 28.52 -20.27 17.63
C LEU A 294 29.48 -21.46 17.58
N GLU A 295 30.27 -21.57 16.51
CA GLU A 295 31.12 -22.73 16.24
C GLU A 295 32.57 -22.26 16.07
N THR A 296 33.55 -22.99 16.62
CA THR A 296 34.99 -22.77 16.36
C THR A 296 35.54 -21.37 16.70
N ASN A 297 34.81 -20.57 17.48
CA ASN A 297 35.23 -19.21 17.84
C ASN A 297 36.18 -19.19 19.04
N THR A 298 37.36 -18.57 18.89
CA THR A 298 38.43 -18.60 19.88
C THR A 298 39.00 -17.21 20.20
N GLU A 299 39.63 -17.08 21.37
CA GLU A 299 40.54 -15.98 21.71
C GLU A 299 41.91 -16.61 21.94
N ASN A 300 42.88 -16.28 21.08
CA ASN A 300 44.22 -16.87 21.13
C ASN A 300 44.20 -18.42 21.16
N GLY A 301 43.33 -19.03 20.36
CA GLY A 301 43.14 -20.48 20.29
C GLY A 301 42.36 -21.11 21.45
N ILE A 302 41.89 -20.31 22.42
CA ILE A 302 41.06 -20.77 23.53
C ILE A 302 39.59 -20.55 23.18
N PRO A 303 38.69 -21.53 23.32
CA PRO A 303 37.26 -21.34 23.06
C PRO A 303 36.67 -20.15 23.83
N ARG A 304 36.29 -19.10 23.09
CA ARG A 304 35.72 -17.87 23.64
C ARG A 304 34.95 -17.14 22.55
N ALA A 305 33.71 -17.55 22.35
CA ALA A 305 32.86 -16.96 21.31
C ALA A 305 32.46 -15.52 21.62
N ILE A 306 32.12 -15.21 22.88
CA ILE A 306 31.64 -13.87 23.27
C ILE A 306 32.51 -13.37 24.42
N SER A 307 32.89 -12.08 24.36
CA SER A 307 33.61 -11.40 25.43
C SER A 307 33.12 -9.96 25.62
N GLY A 308 33.64 -9.27 26.63
CA GLY A 308 33.35 -7.87 26.93
C GLY A 308 32.47 -7.67 28.17
N GLU A 309 32.13 -6.42 28.45
CA GLU A 309 31.41 -6.00 29.66
C GLU A 309 29.93 -5.66 29.41
N GLY A 310 29.49 -5.72 28.15
CA GLY A 310 28.12 -5.45 27.75
C GLY A 310 27.12 -6.53 28.17
N SER A 311 25.83 -6.21 28.04
CA SER A 311 24.73 -7.13 28.38
C SER A 311 24.48 -8.13 27.25
N VAL A 312 24.17 -9.37 27.61
CA VAL A 312 23.82 -10.44 26.66
C VAL A 312 22.50 -11.08 27.09
N LEU A 313 21.52 -11.08 26.18
CA LEU A 313 20.24 -11.75 26.34
C LEU A 313 20.17 -12.94 25.37
N LEU A 314 19.95 -14.14 25.90
CA LEU A 314 19.75 -15.35 25.11
C LEU A 314 18.26 -15.66 25.01
N LYS A 315 17.78 -15.91 23.80
CA LYS A 315 16.42 -16.36 23.49
C LYS A 315 16.51 -17.65 22.65
N GLY A 316 15.56 -18.57 22.80
CA GLY A 316 15.55 -19.81 22.03
C GLY A 316 16.82 -20.66 22.23
N ILE A 317 17.29 -21.28 21.15
CA ILE A 317 18.40 -22.23 21.19
C ILE A 317 19.71 -21.56 20.77
N VAL A 318 20.61 -21.33 21.73
CA VAL A 318 21.98 -20.87 21.43
C VAL A 318 22.96 -22.00 21.74
N LYS A 319 23.62 -22.53 20.70
CA LYS A 319 24.62 -23.60 20.82
C LYS A 319 26.02 -23.02 20.68
N ILE A 320 26.88 -23.30 21.65
CA ILE A 320 28.32 -22.99 21.59
C ILE A 320 29.06 -24.31 21.40
N LYS A 321 29.80 -24.43 20.31
CA LYS A 321 30.56 -25.62 19.91
C LYS A 321 32.05 -25.31 19.79
#